data_AF-A0AB34JTG7-F1
#
_entry.id   AF-A0AB34JTG7-F1
#
_cell.length_a   1.000
_cell.length_b   1.000
_cell.length_c   1.000
_cell.angle_alpha   90.00
_cell.angle_beta   90.00
_cell.angle_gamma   90.00
#
_symmetry.space_group_name_H-M   'P 1'
#
loop_
_entity.id
_entity.type
_entity.pdbx_description
1 polymer ?
#
loop_
_entity_poly.entity_id
_entity_poly.type
_entity_poly.pdbx_seq_one_letter_code
_entity_poly.pdbx_strand_id
1 'polypeptide(L)'
;MFHPNPRGGSPTARHDPPNPLARLPVPSIYAMAYVAIIGLTARDLSQNAAVKGWLAGGAPLSELPLQALSGGAVLVSFAAFQLAQFAGVGKRDYYDELEGFEVDSLAAQAAEWALAGAVPTRSSDGKYDVASFAGGCFWGTELHFQRVPGVIATCVGYTQGRTEKPSYGEVCSGTTGHTEGLQLLYDPQVVSYGALCDKLFQTIDSTAWNRVGNDIGTQYRHGIYPHTDSQMQEALAAIEREQARKDIIPGAAGMRKVVTEVKRATVFWPAEKKHQRYLQKRGQSAAKGETAEVRCYG
;
A
#
# COMPACT_ATOMS: atom_id res chain seq x y z
N MET A 1 -33.29 31.75 -61.75
CA MET A 1 -34.04 32.39 -60.65
C MET A 1 -34.12 31.34 -59.53
N PHE A 2 -33.45 31.38 -58.39
CA PHE A 2 -32.75 32.41 -57.62
C PHE A 2 -31.66 31.76 -56.74
N HIS A 3 -30.48 32.37 -56.66
CA HIS A 3 -29.56 32.35 -55.50
C HIS A 3 -29.85 33.63 -54.66
N PRO A 4 -29.18 33.92 -53.52
CA PRO A 4 -28.97 33.19 -52.25
C PRO A 4 -29.25 34.09 -51.00
N ASN A 5 -29.21 33.59 -49.75
CA ASN A 5 -28.52 34.28 -48.62
C ASN A 5 -28.41 33.40 -47.35
N PRO A 6 -27.25 33.38 -46.64
CA PRO A 6 -27.01 32.64 -45.41
C PRO A 6 -26.93 33.55 -44.16
N ARG A 7 -27.45 33.10 -43.01
CA ARG A 7 -27.15 33.57 -41.64
C ARG A 7 -27.48 32.41 -40.70
N GLY A 8 -26.70 31.97 -39.73
CA GLY A 8 -25.55 32.54 -39.04
C GLY A 8 -25.70 32.19 -37.56
N GLY A 9 -24.66 31.59 -36.95
CA GLY A 9 -24.53 31.47 -35.49
C GLY A 9 -24.67 30.04 -34.93
N SER A 10 -23.57 29.28 -34.92
CA SER A 10 -23.38 28.23 -33.92
C SER A 10 -23.17 28.90 -32.55
N PRO A 11 -23.85 28.48 -31.47
CA PRO A 11 -23.56 29.00 -30.14
C PRO A 11 -22.19 28.45 -29.73
N THR A 12 -21.22 29.36 -29.59
CA THR A 12 -19.95 29.07 -28.92
C THR A 12 -20.25 28.48 -27.54
N ALA A 13 -19.95 27.19 -27.35
CA ALA A 13 -19.94 26.57 -26.04
C ALA A 13 -18.97 27.36 -25.16
N ARG A 14 -19.51 28.06 -24.16
CA ARG A 14 -18.68 28.65 -23.10
C ARG A 14 -18.02 27.48 -22.39
N HIS A 15 -16.71 27.35 -22.56
CA HIS A 15 -15.91 26.55 -21.66
C HIS A 15 -15.88 27.28 -20.32
N ASP A 16 -16.77 26.90 -19.42
CA ASP A 16 -16.63 27.27 -18.01
C ASP A 16 -15.30 26.70 -17.49
N PRO A 17 -14.50 27.48 -16.76
CA PRO A 17 -13.25 26.99 -16.20
C PRO A 17 -13.54 25.79 -15.28
N PRO A 18 -12.73 24.72 -15.33
CA PRO A 18 -12.98 23.52 -14.55
C PRO A 18 -13.00 23.89 -13.06
N ASN A 19 -14.10 23.53 -12.38
CA ASN A 19 -14.25 23.75 -10.95
C ASN A 19 -13.05 23.11 -10.21
N PRO A 20 -12.18 23.91 -9.57
CA PRO A 20 -10.98 23.38 -8.92
C PRO A 20 -11.32 22.43 -7.76
N LEU A 21 -12.54 22.51 -7.22
CA LEU A 21 -13.03 21.64 -6.15
C LEU A 21 -13.45 20.24 -6.65
N ALA A 22 -13.68 20.06 -7.96
CA ALA A 22 -14.06 18.76 -8.52
C ALA A 22 -12.90 17.74 -8.52
N ARG A 23 -11.66 18.19 -8.28
CA ARG A 23 -10.47 17.34 -8.16
C ARG A 23 -10.13 16.96 -6.73
N LEU A 24 -10.83 17.53 -5.75
CA LEU A 24 -10.61 17.17 -4.34
C LEU A 24 -11.30 15.83 -4.06
N PRO A 25 -10.65 14.92 -3.30
CA PRO A 25 -11.28 13.66 -2.92
C PRO A 25 -12.54 13.96 -2.11
N VAL A 26 -13.65 13.29 -2.48
CA VAL A 26 -14.91 13.40 -1.73
C VAL A 26 -14.67 12.82 -0.34
N PRO A 27 -14.74 13.62 0.74
CA PRO A 27 -14.49 13.12 2.08
C PRO A 27 -15.53 12.06 2.44
N SER A 28 -15.12 11.01 3.16
CA SER A 28 -16.06 10.00 3.62
C SER A 28 -17.12 10.64 4.52
N ILE A 29 -18.32 10.05 4.58
CA ILE A 29 -19.39 10.52 5.46
C ILE A 29 -18.93 10.60 6.93
N TYR A 30 -18.01 9.72 7.33
CA TYR A 30 -17.37 9.75 8.64
C TYR A 30 -16.47 10.97 8.81
N ALA A 31 -15.63 11.32 7.83
CA ALA A 31 -14.79 12.51 7.89
C ALA A 31 -15.64 13.80 7.99
N MET A 32 -16.74 13.87 7.22
CA MET A 32 -17.69 14.99 7.30
C MET A 32 -18.39 15.06 8.67
N ALA A 33 -18.80 13.92 9.22
CA ALA A 33 -19.37 13.85 10.56
C ALA A 33 -18.36 14.26 11.63
N TYR A 34 -17.09 13.84 11.52
CA TYR A 34 -16.02 14.25 12.42
C TYR A 34 -15.77 15.76 12.37
N VAL A 35 -15.69 16.36 11.19
CA VAL A 35 -15.51 17.82 11.04
C VAL A 35 -16.70 18.59 11.64
N ALA A 36 -17.93 18.11 11.43
CA ALA A 36 -19.12 18.72 12.03
C ALA A 36 -19.12 18.62 13.56
N ILE A 37 -18.76 17.47 14.13
CA ILE A 37 -18.66 17.26 15.58
C ILE A 37 -17.57 18.15 16.18
N ILE A 38 -16.39 18.22 15.55
CA ILE A 38 -15.29 19.09 15.96
C ILE A 38 -15.73 20.56 15.92
N GLY A 39 -16.38 21.00 14.85
CA GLY A 39 -16.85 22.39 14.71
C GLY A 39 -17.91 22.78 15.73
N LEU A 40 -18.89 21.91 15.98
CA LEU A 40 -19.94 22.14 16.99
C LEU A 40 -19.35 22.19 18.40
N THR A 41 -18.40 21.30 18.70
CA THR A 41 -17.80 21.26 20.04
C THR A 41 -16.79 22.39 20.24
N ALA A 42 -16.03 22.78 19.21
CA ALA A 42 -15.16 23.96 19.29
C ALA A 42 -15.99 25.23 19.52
N ARG A 43 -17.16 25.34 18.88
CA ARG A 43 -18.14 26.40 19.16
C ARG A 43 -18.60 26.34 20.62
N ASP A 44 -19.01 25.18 21.13
CA ASP A 44 -19.48 25.05 22.52
C ASP A 44 -18.36 25.35 23.55
N LEU A 45 -17.15 24.84 23.33
CA LEU A 45 -15.93 25.15 24.11
C LEU A 45 -15.62 26.64 24.10
N SER A 46 -15.70 27.28 22.92
CA SER A 46 -15.47 28.72 22.78
C SER A 46 -16.52 29.57 23.48
N GLN A 47 -17.67 29.00 23.86
CA GLN A 47 -18.73 29.68 24.59
C GLN A 47 -18.70 29.39 26.09
N ASN A 48 -17.92 28.41 26.55
CA ASN A 48 -17.79 28.05 27.97
C ASN A 48 -16.91 29.08 28.72
N ALA A 49 -17.47 29.68 29.78
CA ALA A 49 -16.82 30.75 30.53
C ALA A 49 -15.51 30.31 31.23
N ALA A 50 -15.44 29.08 31.74
CA ALA A 50 -14.23 28.56 32.38
C ALA A 50 -13.10 28.33 31.36
N VAL A 51 -13.46 27.83 30.17
CA VAL A 51 -12.52 27.61 29.06
C VAL A 51 -12.06 28.94 28.46
N LYS A 52 -12.95 29.92 28.30
CA LYS A 52 -12.58 31.29 27.90
C LYS A 52 -11.61 31.94 28.87
N GLY A 53 -11.85 31.79 30.19
CA GLY A 53 -10.97 32.31 31.23
C GLY A 53 -9.57 31.69 31.15
N TRP A 54 -9.51 30.37 30.98
CA TRP A 54 -8.25 29.64 30.79
C TRP A 54 -7.50 30.08 29.51
N LEU A 55 -8.18 30.17 28.37
CA LEU A 55 -7.61 30.63 27.09
C LEU A 55 -7.08 32.07 27.17
N ALA A 56 -7.84 32.98 27.80
CA ALA A 56 -7.44 34.38 27.96
C ALA A 56 -6.27 34.55 28.95
N GLY A 57 -6.12 33.63 29.90
CA GLY A 57 -5.03 33.64 30.88
C GLY A 57 -3.71 33.04 30.39
N GLY A 58 -3.69 32.38 29.22
CA GLY A 58 -2.48 31.73 28.70
C GLY A 58 -1.97 30.58 29.58
N ALA A 59 -2.83 30.01 30.42
CA ALA A 59 -2.46 28.96 31.37
C ALA A 59 -2.06 27.66 30.65
N PRO A 60 -1.12 26.87 31.22
CA PRO A 60 -0.67 25.63 30.60
C PRO A 60 -1.78 24.58 30.52
N LEU A 61 -1.59 23.60 29.63
CA LEU A 61 -2.58 22.53 29.36
C LEU A 61 -2.94 21.70 30.62
N SER A 62 -2.02 21.63 31.59
CA SER A 62 -2.21 20.94 32.87
C SER A 62 -3.28 21.58 33.76
N GLU A 63 -3.63 22.84 33.52
CA GLU A 63 -4.62 23.60 34.30
C GLU A 63 -5.98 23.68 33.60
N LEU A 64 -6.19 22.88 32.55
CA LEU A 64 -7.46 22.82 31.83
C LEU A 64 -8.57 22.33 32.79
N PRO A 65 -9.70 23.05 32.92
CA PRO A 65 -10.78 22.68 33.84
C PRO A 65 -11.59 21.50 33.27
N LEU A 66 -11.03 20.29 33.36
CA LEU A 66 -11.60 19.04 32.83
C LEU A 66 -13.02 18.74 33.34
N GLN A 67 -13.37 19.25 34.52
CA GLN A 67 -14.71 19.10 35.12
C GLN A 67 -15.76 20.03 34.47
N ALA A 68 -15.33 21.11 33.83
CA ALA A 68 -16.19 22.05 33.10
C ALA A 68 -16.40 21.65 31.63
N LEU A 69 -15.71 20.59 31.19
CA LEU A 69 -15.82 20.01 29.87
C LEU A 69 -16.96 18.97 29.87
N SER A 70 -18.00 19.19 29.07
CA SER A 70 -19.06 18.19 28.87
C SER A 70 -18.48 16.95 28.18
N GLY A 71 -19.20 15.81 28.22
CA GLY A 71 -18.77 14.56 27.54
C GLY A 71 -18.42 14.75 26.05
N GLY A 72 -18.92 15.82 25.41
CA GLY A 72 -18.53 16.21 24.05
C GLY A 72 -17.05 16.60 23.89
N ALA A 73 -16.43 17.22 24.88
CA ALA A 73 -15.02 17.61 24.82
C ALA A 73 -14.07 16.40 24.97
N VAL A 74 -14.49 15.34 25.69
CA VAL A 74 -13.78 14.05 25.70
C VAL A 74 -13.87 13.38 24.34
N LEU A 75 -15.06 13.38 23.73
CA LEU A 75 -15.27 12.86 22.37
C LEU A 75 -14.46 13.64 21.33
N VAL A 76 -14.29 14.95 21.49
CA VAL A 76 -13.46 15.76 20.57
C VAL A 76 -11.97 15.59 20.81
N SER A 77 -11.52 15.44 22.06
CA SER A 77 -10.12 15.12 22.33
C SER A 77 -9.77 13.75 21.75
N PHE A 78 -10.68 12.78 21.88
CA PHE A 78 -10.53 11.47 21.26
C PHE A 78 -10.59 11.56 19.73
N ALA A 79 -11.56 12.28 19.15
CA ALA A 79 -11.66 12.45 17.70
C ALA A 79 -10.46 13.19 17.11
N ALA A 80 -9.97 14.25 17.76
CA ALA A 80 -8.78 14.99 17.35
C ALA A 80 -7.52 14.12 17.49
N PHE A 81 -7.41 13.32 18.54
CA PHE A 81 -6.34 12.33 18.69
C PHE A 81 -6.40 11.27 17.58
N GLN A 82 -7.57 10.72 17.28
CA GLN A 82 -7.75 9.77 16.17
C GLN A 82 -7.42 10.43 14.83
N LEU A 83 -7.83 11.67 14.60
CA LEU A 83 -7.51 12.42 13.38
C LEU A 83 -6.00 12.69 13.28
N ALA A 84 -5.34 13.02 14.39
CA ALA A 84 -3.90 13.22 14.48
C ALA A 84 -3.14 11.90 14.18
N GLN A 85 -3.60 10.77 14.74
CA GLN A 85 -3.05 9.44 14.41
C GLN A 85 -3.26 9.08 12.93
N PHE A 86 -4.45 9.34 12.38
CA PHE A 86 -4.74 9.16 10.94
C PHE A 86 -3.87 10.06 10.05
N ALA A 87 -3.58 11.29 10.50
CA ALA A 87 -2.68 12.22 9.82
C ALA A 87 -1.20 11.93 10.08
N GLY A 88 -0.87 10.83 10.78
CA GLY A 88 0.51 10.42 11.05
C GLY A 88 1.23 11.20 12.14
N VAL A 89 0.54 12.08 12.87
CA VAL A 89 1.12 12.86 13.97
C VAL A 89 1.53 11.92 15.10
N GLY A 90 2.84 11.86 15.39
CA GLY A 90 3.42 11.00 16.41
C GLY A 90 3.71 9.56 15.95
N LYS A 91 3.53 9.24 14.66
CA LYS A 91 4.05 7.98 14.11
C LYS A 91 5.57 8.00 14.19
N ARG A 92 6.15 6.96 14.78
CA ARG A 92 7.60 6.77 14.78
C ARG A 92 8.06 6.55 13.35
N ASP A 93 8.88 7.46 12.83
CA ASP A 93 9.58 7.22 11.58
C ASP A 93 10.67 6.18 11.84
N TYR A 94 10.55 5.03 11.17
CA TYR A 94 11.53 3.95 11.28
C TYR A 94 12.41 3.86 10.02
N TYR A 95 12.25 4.79 9.07
CA TYR A 95 13.00 4.75 7.81
C TYR A 95 14.46 5.18 8.01
N ASP A 96 14.73 6.02 9.02
CA ASP A 96 16.10 6.31 9.48
C ASP A 96 16.85 5.02 9.89
N GLU A 97 16.13 3.98 10.37
CA GLU A 97 16.74 2.70 10.74
C GLU A 97 17.12 1.84 9.50
N LEU A 98 16.57 2.18 8.33
CA LEU A 98 16.84 1.52 7.04
C LEU A 98 18.02 2.16 6.30
N GLU A 99 18.43 3.38 6.64
CA GLU A 99 19.61 4.00 6.04
C GLU A 99 20.88 3.15 6.27
N GLY A 100 21.66 2.95 5.20
CA GLY A 100 22.88 2.13 5.25
C GLY A 100 22.64 0.64 5.57
N PHE A 101 21.39 0.15 5.51
CA PHE A 101 21.09 -1.25 5.75
C PHE A 101 21.56 -2.13 4.57
N GLU A 102 22.51 -3.03 4.84
CA GLU A 102 23.06 -4.14 4.01
C GLU A 102 23.10 -3.91 2.48
N VAL A 103 24.29 -4.06 1.87
CA VAL A 103 24.60 -3.75 0.46
C VAL A 103 23.65 -4.37 -0.59
N ASP A 104 22.98 -5.47 -0.26
CA ASP A 104 22.06 -6.19 -1.16
C ASP A 104 20.56 -5.98 -0.80
N SER A 105 20.24 -5.10 0.14
CA SER A 105 18.85 -4.78 0.52
C SER A 105 18.31 -3.60 -0.28
N LEU A 106 17.09 -3.74 -0.78
CA LEU A 106 16.39 -2.64 -1.47
C LEU A 106 15.72 -1.66 -0.47
N ALA A 107 15.74 -1.96 0.84
CA ALA A 107 14.90 -1.27 1.81
C ALA A 107 15.17 0.23 1.93
N ALA A 108 16.44 0.65 1.95
CA ALA A 108 16.81 2.06 2.02
C ALA A 108 16.32 2.82 0.77
N GLN A 109 16.62 2.30 -0.41
CA GLN A 109 16.21 2.91 -1.68
C GLN A 109 14.69 2.93 -1.83
N ALA A 110 13.99 1.87 -1.39
CA ALA A 110 12.54 1.83 -1.38
C ALA A 110 11.93 2.83 -0.39
N ALA A 111 12.60 3.15 0.71
CA ALA A 111 12.15 4.18 1.65
C ALA A 111 12.24 5.57 1.02
N GLU A 112 13.33 5.88 0.32
CA GLU A 112 13.46 7.12 -0.45
C GLU A 112 12.34 7.27 -1.49
N TRP A 113 12.05 6.20 -2.25
CA TRP A 113 10.95 6.20 -3.21
C TRP A 113 9.60 6.40 -2.54
N ALA A 114 9.35 5.73 -1.41
CA ALA A 114 8.12 5.86 -0.66
C ALA A 114 7.88 7.29 -0.16
N LEU A 115 8.91 7.90 0.42
CA LEU A 115 8.88 9.28 0.91
C LEU A 115 8.69 10.30 -0.22
N ALA A 116 9.20 10.01 -1.41
CA ALA A 116 8.97 10.81 -2.61
C ALA A 116 7.61 10.54 -3.28
N GLY A 117 6.80 9.59 -2.79
CA GLY A 117 5.56 9.16 -3.43
C GLY A 117 5.78 8.51 -4.80
N ALA A 118 6.97 8.00 -5.06
CA ALA A 118 7.38 7.47 -6.36
C ALA A 118 6.95 6.00 -6.53
N VAL A 119 6.64 5.64 -7.78
CA VAL A 119 6.43 4.25 -8.23
C VAL A 119 7.46 3.97 -9.32
N PRO A 120 8.66 3.50 -8.96
CA PRO A 120 9.79 3.38 -9.87
C PRO A 120 9.66 2.17 -10.79
N THR A 121 10.09 2.31 -12.04
CA THR A 121 10.09 1.21 -13.01
C THR A 121 11.45 0.51 -13.13
N ARG A 122 12.53 1.20 -12.73
CA ARG A 122 13.93 0.73 -12.81
C ARG A 122 14.74 1.15 -11.58
N SER A 123 15.88 0.50 -11.37
CA SER A 123 16.89 0.92 -10.40
C SER A 123 17.44 2.32 -10.70
N SER A 124 18.01 2.98 -9.69
CA SER A 124 18.56 4.34 -9.81
C SER A 124 19.68 4.46 -10.84
N ASP A 125 20.45 3.40 -11.08
CA ASP A 125 21.47 3.31 -12.12
C ASP A 125 20.94 2.79 -13.47
N GLY A 126 19.64 2.50 -13.55
CA GLY A 126 18.95 2.04 -14.74
C GLY A 126 19.26 0.61 -15.17
N LYS A 127 20.07 -0.16 -14.44
CA LYS A 127 20.48 -1.51 -14.87
C LYS A 127 19.40 -2.57 -14.68
N TYR A 128 18.59 -2.43 -13.64
CA TYR A 128 17.63 -3.45 -13.23
C TYR A 128 16.20 -2.92 -13.29
N ASP A 129 15.25 -3.80 -13.54
CA ASP A 129 13.82 -3.47 -13.54
C ASP A 129 13.23 -3.72 -12.14
N VAL A 130 12.19 -2.96 -11.79
CA VAL A 130 11.48 -3.10 -10.51
C VAL A 130 10.26 -4.00 -10.70
N ALA A 131 10.03 -4.92 -9.76
CA ALA A 131 8.82 -5.72 -9.69
C ALA A 131 8.20 -5.69 -8.29
N SER A 132 6.88 -5.81 -8.20
CA SER A 132 6.16 -5.89 -6.93
C SER A 132 5.11 -7.00 -6.91
N PHE A 133 5.09 -7.77 -5.83
CA PHE A 133 4.22 -8.93 -5.64
C PHE A 133 3.66 -8.96 -4.22
N ALA A 134 2.56 -9.68 -4.03
CA ALA A 134 2.08 -10.13 -2.73
C ALA A 134 1.81 -11.63 -2.80
N GLY A 135 2.25 -12.36 -1.78
CA GLY A 135 2.21 -13.83 -1.76
C GLY A 135 1.88 -14.40 -0.39
N GLY A 136 1.13 -13.67 0.44
CA GLY A 136 0.89 -14.05 1.84
C GLY A 136 1.93 -13.43 2.77
N CYS A 137 2.34 -14.19 3.80
CA CYS A 137 3.42 -13.77 4.70
C CYS A 137 4.69 -13.42 3.91
N PHE A 138 5.06 -12.13 3.93
CA PHE A 138 6.16 -11.61 3.13
C PHE A 138 7.54 -12.18 3.49
N TRP A 139 7.69 -12.85 4.64
CA TRP A 139 8.95 -13.48 5.05
C TRP A 139 9.28 -14.68 4.17
N GLY A 140 8.27 -15.54 3.94
CA GLY A 140 8.40 -16.66 3.02
C GLY A 140 8.50 -16.18 1.57
N THR A 141 7.65 -15.22 1.19
CA THR A 141 7.68 -14.63 -0.16
C THR A 141 9.05 -14.05 -0.49
N GLU A 142 9.63 -13.23 0.38
CA GLU A 142 10.97 -12.67 0.17
C GLU A 142 12.00 -13.77 -0.06
N LEU A 143 12.07 -14.78 0.82
CA LEU A 143 13.06 -15.84 0.70
C LEU A 143 12.90 -16.63 -0.60
N HIS A 144 11.67 -16.91 -1.03
CA HIS A 144 11.43 -17.58 -2.31
C HIS A 144 11.98 -16.80 -3.51
N PHE A 145 11.85 -15.47 -3.50
CA PHE A 145 12.35 -14.61 -4.57
C PHE A 145 13.84 -14.30 -4.45
N GLN A 146 14.39 -14.21 -3.23
CA GLN A 146 15.83 -14.07 -3.01
C GLN A 146 16.61 -15.23 -3.65
N ARG A 147 16.04 -16.42 -3.72
CA ARG A 147 16.68 -17.60 -4.33
C ARG A 147 16.60 -17.64 -5.86
N VAL A 148 15.88 -16.73 -6.51
CA VAL A 148 15.75 -16.72 -7.97
C VAL A 148 17.01 -16.12 -8.61
N PRO A 149 17.74 -16.85 -9.47
CA PRO A 149 18.81 -16.27 -10.28
C PRO A 149 18.29 -15.09 -11.11
N GLY A 150 19.01 -13.97 -11.10
CA GLY A 150 18.57 -12.73 -11.75
C GLY A 150 17.83 -11.75 -10.84
N VAL A 151 17.29 -12.18 -9.69
CA VAL A 151 16.85 -11.24 -8.65
C VAL A 151 18.08 -10.67 -7.96
N ILE A 152 18.17 -9.35 -7.85
CA ILE A 152 19.37 -8.64 -7.35
C ILE A 152 19.18 -8.21 -5.90
N ALA A 153 18.07 -7.55 -5.59
CA ALA A 153 17.79 -7.02 -4.26
C ALA A 153 16.29 -7.16 -3.95
N THR A 154 15.97 -7.31 -2.66
CA THR A 154 14.58 -7.45 -2.16
C THR A 154 14.32 -6.47 -1.02
N CYS A 155 13.05 -6.08 -0.88
CA CYS A 155 12.50 -5.35 0.25
C CYS A 155 11.09 -5.87 0.52
N VAL A 156 10.80 -6.24 1.77
CA VAL A 156 9.43 -6.49 2.23
C VAL A 156 8.78 -5.20 2.71
N GLY A 157 7.46 -5.13 2.60
CA GLY A 157 6.73 -3.91 2.89
C GLY A 157 5.23 -4.02 2.66
N TYR A 158 4.61 -2.87 2.48
CA TYR A 158 3.16 -2.71 2.42
C TYR A 158 2.77 -1.93 1.17
N THR A 159 1.79 -2.44 0.42
CA THR A 159 1.34 -1.79 -0.82
C THR A 159 -0.16 -1.98 -1.05
N GLN A 160 -0.72 -1.32 -2.06
CA GLN A 160 -2.14 -1.39 -2.44
C GLN A 160 -3.15 -0.99 -1.35
N GLY A 161 -2.69 -0.28 -0.31
CA GLY A 161 -3.51 0.30 0.74
C GLY A 161 -3.55 1.83 0.65
N ARG A 162 -4.18 2.44 1.65
CA ARG A 162 -4.46 3.89 1.68
C ARG A 162 -3.68 4.64 2.74
N THR A 163 -3.07 3.93 3.69
CA THR A 163 -2.40 4.52 4.84
C THR A 163 -0.95 4.82 4.48
N GLU A 164 -0.55 6.08 4.58
CA GLU A 164 0.85 6.45 4.41
C GLU A 164 1.68 6.05 5.63
N LYS A 165 2.95 5.69 5.39
CA LYS A 165 3.88 5.19 6.41
C LYS A 165 3.22 4.22 7.41
N PRO A 166 2.60 3.12 6.93
CA PRO A 166 1.96 2.18 7.84
C PRO A 166 3.01 1.38 8.61
N SER A 167 2.72 1.10 9.88
CA SER A 167 3.48 0.14 10.70
C SER A 167 2.92 -1.27 10.54
N TYR A 168 3.70 -2.29 10.90
CA TYR A 168 3.24 -3.68 10.88
C TYR A 168 1.94 -3.86 11.69
N GLY A 169 1.86 -3.27 12.87
CA GLY A 169 0.68 -3.35 13.73
C GLY A 169 -0.58 -2.75 13.10
N GLU A 170 -0.44 -1.62 12.40
CA GLU A 170 -1.56 -1.02 11.66
C GLU A 170 -2.01 -1.94 10.52
N VAL A 171 -1.08 -2.53 9.76
CA VAL A 171 -1.43 -3.46 8.68
C VAL A 171 -2.10 -4.73 9.20
N CYS A 172 -1.61 -5.30 10.30
CA CYS A 172 -2.22 -6.47 10.94
C CYS A 172 -3.64 -6.22 11.46
N SER A 173 -4.02 -4.96 11.71
CA SER A 173 -5.42 -4.61 12.05
C SER A 173 -6.40 -4.80 10.89
N GLY A 174 -5.90 -4.90 9.65
CA GLY A 174 -6.70 -5.00 8.43
C GLY A 174 -7.36 -3.69 7.98
N THR A 175 -7.20 -2.59 8.73
CA THR A 175 -7.90 -1.32 8.47
C THR A 175 -7.26 -0.45 7.39
N THR A 176 -5.96 -0.65 7.13
CA THR A 176 -5.19 0.20 6.20
C THR A 176 -5.48 -0.11 4.73
N GLY A 177 -6.03 -1.30 4.46
CA GLY A 177 -6.21 -1.85 3.11
C GLY A 177 -4.91 -2.34 2.45
N HIS A 178 -3.75 -2.21 3.12
CA HIS A 178 -2.51 -2.74 2.58
C HIS A 178 -2.52 -4.27 2.51
N THR A 179 -1.69 -4.80 1.63
CA THR A 179 -1.20 -6.17 1.73
C THR A 179 0.27 -6.15 2.12
N GLU A 180 0.70 -7.20 2.80
CA GLU A 180 2.11 -7.58 2.82
C GLU A 180 2.56 -7.84 1.40
N GLY A 181 3.68 -7.23 1.04
CA GLY A 181 4.22 -7.26 -0.30
C GLY A 181 5.74 -7.33 -0.31
N LEU A 182 6.24 -7.67 -1.49
CA LEU A 182 7.64 -7.73 -1.85
C LEU A 182 7.87 -6.75 -3.00
N GLN A 183 8.84 -5.86 -2.86
CA GLN A 183 9.42 -5.12 -3.97
C GLN A 183 10.83 -5.64 -4.21
N LEU A 184 11.22 -5.81 -5.47
CA LEU A 184 12.52 -6.35 -5.83
C LEU A 184 13.08 -5.68 -7.08
N LEU A 185 14.40 -5.77 -7.21
CA LEU A 185 15.12 -5.49 -8.45
C LEU A 185 15.48 -6.82 -9.13
N TYR A 186 15.30 -6.90 -10.44
CA TYR A 186 15.72 -8.05 -11.23
C TYR A 186 16.43 -7.63 -12.51
N ASP A 187 17.33 -8.49 -12.98
CA ASP A 187 17.98 -8.37 -14.28
C ASP A 187 17.10 -9.02 -15.36
N PRO A 188 16.48 -8.23 -16.27
CA PRO A 188 15.63 -8.75 -17.33
C PRO A 188 16.41 -9.58 -18.36
N GLN A 189 17.74 -9.53 -18.38
CA GLN A 189 18.57 -10.38 -19.22
C GLN A 189 18.75 -11.79 -18.65
N VAL A 190 18.51 -11.98 -17.35
CA VAL A 190 18.68 -13.27 -16.65
C VAL A 190 17.33 -13.91 -16.32
N VAL A 191 16.33 -13.13 -15.90
CA VAL A 191 14.99 -13.62 -15.57
C VAL A 191 13.92 -12.68 -16.12
N SER A 192 12.91 -13.22 -16.80
CA SER A 192 11.78 -12.42 -17.30
C SER A 192 10.76 -12.13 -16.20
N TYR A 193 9.99 -11.07 -16.37
CA TYR A 193 8.91 -10.75 -15.43
C TYR A 193 7.84 -11.85 -15.40
N GLY A 194 7.48 -12.42 -16.54
CA GLY A 194 6.59 -13.57 -16.63
C GLY A 194 7.07 -14.78 -15.82
N ALA A 195 8.38 -15.04 -15.78
CA ALA A 195 8.96 -16.11 -14.95
C ALA A 195 8.85 -15.80 -13.45
N LEU A 196 8.98 -14.53 -13.04
CA LEU A 196 8.73 -14.09 -11.66
C LEU A 196 7.25 -14.23 -11.28
N CYS A 197 6.31 -13.96 -12.19
CA CYS A 197 4.89 -14.24 -11.97
C CYS A 197 4.64 -15.75 -11.79
N ASP A 198 5.23 -16.59 -12.65
CA ASP A 198 5.11 -18.05 -12.50
C ASP A 198 5.74 -18.54 -11.18
N LYS A 199 6.84 -17.91 -10.73
CA LYS A 199 7.44 -18.20 -9.42
C LYS A 199 6.48 -17.91 -8.27
N LEU A 200 5.72 -16.81 -8.32
CA LEU A 200 4.71 -16.52 -7.31
C LEU A 200 3.71 -17.68 -7.18
N PHE A 201 3.15 -18.14 -8.30
CA PHE A 201 2.14 -19.22 -8.30
C PHE A 201 2.67 -20.57 -7.80
N GLN A 202 3.98 -20.82 -7.88
CA GLN A 202 4.60 -22.01 -7.29
C GLN A 202 4.62 -21.98 -5.75
N THR A 203 4.41 -20.82 -5.14
CA THR A 203 4.55 -20.62 -3.68
C THR A 203 3.22 -20.46 -2.95
N ILE A 204 2.10 -20.33 -3.68
CA ILE A 204 0.79 -20.03 -3.12
C ILE A 204 -0.31 -20.95 -3.69
N ASP A 205 -1.44 -21.04 -3.00
CA ASP A 205 -2.69 -21.45 -3.64
C ASP A 205 -3.38 -20.22 -4.26
N SER A 206 -3.20 -20.04 -5.56
CA SER A 206 -3.76 -18.94 -6.37
C SER A 206 -5.30 -18.92 -6.43
N THR A 207 -5.97 -19.94 -5.88
CA THR A 207 -7.45 -20.05 -5.84
C THR A 207 -8.03 -19.66 -4.48
N ALA A 208 -7.19 -19.50 -3.45
CA ALA A 208 -7.60 -19.09 -2.12
C ALA A 208 -7.74 -17.56 -2.02
N TRP A 209 -8.92 -17.05 -1.67
CA TRP A 209 -9.14 -15.61 -1.53
C TRP A 209 -8.68 -15.08 -0.17
N ASN A 210 -7.92 -13.98 -0.15
CA ASN A 210 -7.40 -13.33 1.06
C ASN A 210 -6.76 -14.29 2.07
N ARG A 211 -6.03 -15.28 1.53
CA ARG A 211 -5.42 -16.33 2.33
C ARG A 211 -4.22 -16.93 1.60
N VAL A 212 -3.15 -17.20 2.34
CA VAL A 212 -2.05 -18.08 1.91
C VAL A 212 -1.68 -18.98 3.08
N GLY A 213 -1.74 -20.30 2.86
CA GLY A 213 -1.52 -21.28 3.91
C GLY A 213 -2.48 -21.07 5.10
N ASN A 214 -1.92 -20.83 6.27
CA ASN A 214 -2.67 -20.57 7.51
C ASN A 214 -2.92 -19.08 7.78
N ASP A 215 -2.36 -18.18 6.95
CA ASP A 215 -2.50 -16.74 7.13
C ASP A 215 -3.76 -16.25 6.42
N ILE A 216 -4.69 -15.71 7.21
CA ILE A 216 -6.01 -15.30 6.75
C ILE A 216 -6.19 -13.81 7.02
N GLY A 217 -6.58 -13.08 5.98
CA GLY A 217 -6.80 -11.65 6.07
C GLY A 217 -6.51 -10.94 4.76
N THR A 218 -7.11 -9.77 4.58
CA THR A 218 -6.86 -8.95 3.38
C THR A 218 -5.39 -8.60 3.21
N GLN A 219 -4.64 -8.51 4.31
CA GLN A 219 -3.21 -8.24 4.33
C GLN A 219 -2.35 -9.41 3.82
N TYR A 220 -2.92 -10.61 3.68
CA TYR A 220 -2.27 -11.81 3.16
C TYR A 220 -2.84 -12.21 1.79
N ARG A 221 -3.57 -11.32 1.12
CA ARG A 221 -4.00 -11.56 -0.26
C ARG A 221 -2.77 -11.69 -1.17
N HIS A 222 -2.92 -12.45 -2.25
CA HIS A 222 -1.89 -12.54 -3.28
C HIS A 222 -2.23 -11.64 -4.46
N GLY A 223 -1.19 -11.06 -5.05
CA GLY A 223 -1.32 -10.08 -6.10
C GLY A 223 -0.04 -9.87 -6.90
N ILE A 224 -0.20 -9.44 -8.13
CA ILE A 224 0.88 -9.04 -9.04
C ILE A 224 0.68 -7.56 -9.32
N TYR A 225 1.74 -6.76 -9.12
CA TYR A 225 1.66 -5.31 -9.21
C TYR A 225 2.62 -4.75 -10.28
N PRO A 226 2.22 -4.74 -11.56
CA PRO A 226 3.05 -4.25 -12.66
C PRO A 226 3.35 -2.76 -12.57
N HIS A 227 4.62 -2.42 -12.76
CA HIS A 227 5.14 -1.05 -12.86
C HIS A 227 5.08 -0.48 -14.28
N THR A 228 5.07 -1.34 -15.31
CA THR A 228 5.03 -0.94 -16.72
C THR A 228 3.92 -1.63 -17.51
N ASP A 229 3.58 -1.11 -18.69
CA ASP A 229 2.59 -1.75 -19.58
C ASP A 229 3.06 -3.14 -20.04
N SER A 230 4.35 -3.33 -20.30
CA SER A 230 4.90 -4.66 -20.63
C SER A 230 4.68 -5.66 -19.50
N GLN A 231 5.01 -5.28 -18.26
CA GLN A 231 4.78 -6.12 -17.10
C GLN A 231 3.29 -6.44 -16.90
N MET A 232 2.39 -5.52 -17.26
CA MET A 232 0.95 -5.77 -17.19
C MET A 232 0.54 -6.88 -18.16
N GLN A 233 1.02 -6.84 -19.40
CA GLN A 233 0.73 -7.90 -20.36
C GLN A 233 1.30 -9.25 -19.92
N GLU A 234 2.54 -9.27 -19.42
CA GLU A 234 3.15 -10.48 -18.89
C GLU A 234 2.43 -11.04 -17.65
N ALA A 235 1.92 -10.18 -16.77
CA ALA A 235 1.12 -10.57 -15.61
C ALA A 235 -0.21 -11.22 -16.04
N LEU A 236 -0.92 -10.61 -16.98
CA LEU A 236 -2.18 -11.15 -17.50
C LEU A 236 -1.95 -12.51 -18.17
N ALA A 237 -0.90 -12.63 -18.99
CA ALA A 237 -0.52 -13.90 -19.59
C ALA A 237 -0.15 -14.95 -18.53
N ALA A 238 0.45 -14.56 -17.40
CA ALA A 238 0.76 -15.48 -16.31
C ALA A 238 -0.51 -15.97 -15.58
N ILE A 239 -1.52 -15.10 -15.42
CA ILE A 239 -2.84 -15.49 -14.89
C ILE A 239 -3.49 -16.53 -15.80
N GLU A 240 -3.46 -16.33 -17.12
CA GLU A 240 -4.01 -17.29 -18.09
C GLU A 240 -3.29 -18.65 -18.01
N ARG A 241 -1.95 -18.65 -17.94
CA ARG A 241 -1.15 -19.88 -17.76
C ARG A 241 -1.51 -20.59 -16.46
N GLU A 242 -1.64 -19.85 -15.36
CA GLU A 242 -2.00 -20.43 -14.06
C GLU A 242 -3.43 -21.00 -14.08
N GLN A 243 -4.38 -20.29 -14.67
CA GLN A 243 -5.76 -20.76 -14.80
C GLN A 243 -5.80 -22.07 -15.59
N ALA A 244 -5.11 -22.14 -16.73
CA ALA A 244 -5.01 -23.37 -17.51
C ALA A 244 -4.41 -24.54 -16.70
N ARG A 245 -3.40 -24.29 -15.83
CA ARG A 245 -2.85 -25.32 -14.93
C ARG A 245 -3.89 -25.83 -13.92
N LYS A 246 -4.75 -24.96 -13.39
CA LYS A 246 -5.81 -25.36 -12.45
C LYS A 246 -6.93 -26.14 -13.14
N ASP A 247 -7.23 -25.82 -14.39
CA ASP A 247 -8.31 -26.46 -15.14
C ASP A 247 -7.99 -27.90 -15.59
N ILE A 248 -6.70 -28.26 -15.68
CA ILE A 248 -6.26 -29.63 -16.02
C ILE A 248 -6.56 -30.63 -14.88
N ILE A 249 -6.77 -30.16 -13.64
CA ILE A 249 -7.05 -31.03 -12.51
C ILE A 249 -8.41 -31.72 -12.74
N PRO A 250 -8.49 -33.07 -12.80
CA PRO A 250 -9.72 -33.78 -13.10
C PRO A 250 -10.85 -33.39 -12.14
N GLY A 251 -11.99 -33.00 -12.71
CA GLY A 251 -13.16 -32.59 -11.93
C GLY A 251 -13.01 -31.24 -11.22
N ALA A 252 -12.06 -30.38 -11.60
CA ALA A 252 -11.89 -29.03 -11.04
C ALA A 252 -11.97 -27.91 -12.10
N ALA A 253 -12.09 -28.25 -13.38
CA ALA A 253 -12.23 -27.30 -14.49
C ALA A 253 -13.37 -26.31 -14.22
N GLY A 254 -13.07 -25.01 -14.23
CA GLY A 254 -14.02 -23.94 -13.95
C GLY A 254 -14.43 -23.76 -12.48
N MET A 255 -14.04 -24.68 -11.58
CA MET A 255 -14.31 -24.57 -10.12
C MET A 255 -13.14 -23.97 -9.34
N ARG A 256 -11.94 -23.96 -9.94
CA ARG A 256 -10.70 -23.45 -9.34
C ARG A 256 -10.24 -22.17 -10.04
N LYS A 257 -11.07 -21.14 -9.93
CA LYS A 257 -10.76 -19.82 -10.50
C LYS A 257 -9.54 -19.23 -9.79
N VAL A 258 -8.57 -18.76 -10.56
CA VAL A 258 -7.45 -17.95 -10.07
C VAL A 258 -8.00 -16.61 -9.61
N VAL A 259 -7.78 -16.29 -8.33
CA VAL A 259 -8.29 -15.07 -7.68
C VAL A 259 -7.18 -14.05 -7.38
N THR A 260 -5.98 -14.28 -7.89
CA THR A 260 -4.84 -13.36 -7.77
C THR A 260 -5.17 -12.03 -8.41
N GLU A 261 -5.02 -10.95 -7.65
CA GLU A 261 -5.27 -9.61 -8.18
C GLU A 261 -4.14 -9.17 -9.10
N VAL A 262 -4.49 -8.50 -10.20
CA VAL A 262 -3.52 -7.79 -11.05
C VAL A 262 -3.93 -6.33 -11.08
N LYS A 263 -3.09 -5.47 -10.50
CA LYS A 263 -3.35 -4.03 -10.39
C LYS A 263 -2.05 -3.26 -10.61
N ARG A 264 -2.15 -2.02 -11.11
CA ARG A 264 -0.98 -1.14 -11.24
C ARG A 264 -0.28 -1.00 -9.89
N ALA A 265 1.06 -1.05 -9.91
CA ALA A 265 1.84 -0.74 -8.72
C ALA A 265 1.47 0.65 -8.17
N THR A 266 1.38 0.73 -6.85
CA THR A 266 1.23 1.98 -6.11
C THR A 266 2.47 2.18 -5.25
N VAL A 267 2.52 3.27 -4.48
CA VAL A 267 3.60 3.50 -3.51
C VAL A 267 3.78 2.26 -2.64
N PHE A 268 5.03 1.82 -2.54
CA PHE A 268 5.45 0.68 -1.72
C PHE A 268 6.10 1.24 -0.46
N TRP A 269 5.57 0.90 0.70
CA TRP A 269 6.09 1.34 1.99
C TRP A 269 6.94 0.22 2.61
N PRO A 270 8.29 0.33 2.66
CA PRO A 270 9.13 -0.66 3.31
C PRO A 270 8.68 -0.94 4.74
N ALA A 271 8.68 -2.21 5.14
CA ALA A 271 8.44 -2.62 6.51
C ALA A 271 9.67 -2.38 7.39
N GLU A 272 9.48 -2.46 8.71
CA GLU A 272 10.54 -2.23 9.69
C GLU A 272 11.73 -3.17 9.46
N LYS A 273 12.95 -2.71 9.80
CA LYS A 273 14.22 -3.43 9.62
C LYS A 273 14.21 -4.89 10.09
N LYS A 274 13.46 -5.18 11.16
CA LYS A 274 13.31 -6.53 11.72
C LYS A 274 12.60 -7.52 10.79
N HIS A 275 11.77 -7.05 9.86
CA HIS A 275 11.07 -7.89 8.88
C HIS A 275 11.90 -8.16 7.63
N GLN A 276 12.83 -7.27 7.29
CA GLN A 276 13.74 -7.44 6.16
C GLN A 276 14.61 -8.67 6.37
N ARG A 277 14.65 -9.59 5.39
CA ARG A 277 15.47 -10.80 5.39
C ARG A 277 15.24 -11.70 6.62
N TYR A 278 14.01 -11.71 7.12
CA TYR A 278 13.67 -12.34 8.41
C TYR A 278 14.10 -13.81 8.49
N LEU A 279 13.80 -14.63 7.48
CA LEU A 279 14.15 -16.06 7.46
C LEU A 279 15.63 -16.31 7.21
N GLN A 280 16.27 -15.47 6.38
CA GLN A 280 17.71 -15.54 6.15
C GLN A 280 18.49 -15.29 7.45
N LYS A 281 18.10 -14.26 8.21
CA LYS A 281 18.65 -13.96 9.54
C LYS A 281 18.41 -15.08 10.56
N ARG A 282 17.51 -16.02 10.27
CA ARG A 282 17.17 -17.19 11.10
C ARG A 282 17.68 -18.52 10.54
N GLY A 283 18.64 -18.46 9.61
CA GLY A 283 19.41 -19.63 9.18
C GLY A 283 18.84 -20.37 7.97
N GLN A 284 17.83 -19.84 7.29
CA GLN A 284 17.40 -20.39 6.00
C GLN A 284 18.19 -19.76 4.86
N SER A 285 18.89 -20.59 4.08
CA SER A 285 19.73 -20.13 2.96
C SER A 285 18.93 -19.31 1.95
N ALA A 286 19.47 -18.16 1.53
CA ALA A 286 18.95 -17.32 0.46
C ALA A 286 19.79 -17.46 -0.84
N ALA A 287 20.65 -18.48 -0.93
CA ALA A 287 21.51 -18.70 -2.09
C ALA A 287 20.70 -18.87 -3.38
N LYS A 288 21.21 -18.33 -4.49
CA LYS A 288 20.57 -18.46 -5.81
C LYS A 288 20.48 -19.92 -6.21
N GLY A 289 19.30 -20.37 -6.62
CA GLY A 289 19.02 -21.76 -6.98
C GLY A 289 18.74 -22.69 -5.80
N GLU A 290 18.73 -22.20 -4.56
CA GLU A 290 18.38 -23.02 -3.39
C GLU A 290 16.96 -23.60 -3.50
N THR A 291 16.82 -24.89 -3.23
CA THR A 291 15.57 -25.65 -3.37
C THR A 291 15.03 -26.18 -2.06
N ALA A 292 15.77 -26.04 -0.95
CA ALA A 292 15.30 -26.44 0.38
C ALA A 292 13.92 -25.83 0.68
N GLU A 293 13.05 -26.60 1.34
CA GLU A 293 11.73 -26.10 1.71
C GLU A 293 11.84 -24.83 2.57
N VAL A 294 11.04 -23.81 2.24
CA VAL A 294 10.96 -22.58 3.02
C VAL A 294 9.99 -22.79 4.18
N ARG A 295 10.49 -22.68 5.41
CA ARG A 295 9.67 -22.71 6.62
C ARG A 295 9.26 -21.29 6.96
N CYS A 296 7.99 -20.93 6.79
CA CYS A 296 7.50 -19.54 6.85
C CYS A 296 7.84 -18.79 8.14
N TYR A 297 8.10 -19.47 9.25
CA TYR A 297 8.30 -18.86 10.57
C TYR A 297 9.66 -19.14 11.24
N GLY A 298 10.54 -19.86 10.56
CA GLY A 298 11.83 -20.33 11.12
C GLY A 298 12.00 -21.83 11.02
#